data_AF-A0A376F3G9-F1
#
_entry.id   AF-A0A376F3G9-F1
#
_cell.length_a   1.000
_cell.length_b   1.000
_cell.length_c   1.000
_cell.angle_alpha   90.00
_cell.angle_beta   90.00
_cell.angle_gamma   90.00
#
_symmetry.space_group_name_H-M   'P 1'
#
loop_
_entity.id
_entity.type
_entity.pdbx_description
1 polymer ?
#
loop_
_entity_poly.entity_id
_entity_poly.type
_entity_poly.pdbx_seq_one_letter_code
_entity_poly.pdbx_strand_id
1 'polypeptide(L)' 'MRLTPRKTALLVFCEAFAQRGGRLIDCQVLNEHTASLGAVEIPRRQYIEQLDASRQEKLPRDFWIPGTLFMPNA' A
#
# COMPACT_ATOMS: atom_id res chain seq x y z
N MET A 1 -19.38 -8.55 6.00
CA MET A 1 -17.97 -8.69 6.44
C MET A 1 -17.56 -7.37 7.11
N ARG A 2 -17.29 -7.34 8.43
CA ARG A 2 -16.82 -6.13 9.12
C ARG A 2 -15.29 -6.04 9.00
N LEU A 3 -14.77 -4.89 8.59
CA LEU A 3 -13.33 -4.62 8.58
C LEU A 3 -12.88 -4.16 9.97
N THR A 4 -11.68 -4.56 10.38
CA THR A 4 -11.05 -4.06 11.61
C THR A 4 -10.37 -2.71 11.34
N PRO A 5 -10.09 -1.88 12.37
CA PRO A 5 -9.44 -0.58 12.15
C PRO A 5 -8.14 -0.66 11.34
N ARG A 6 -7.29 -1.66 11.63
CA ARG A 6 -6.04 -1.90 10.87
C ARG A 6 -6.30 -2.28 9.41
N LYS A 7 -7.31 -3.13 9.16
CA LYS A 7 -7.69 -3.52 7.80
C LYS A 7 -8.27 -2.35 7.03
N THR A 8 -9.09 -1.53 7.67
CA THR A 8 -9.64 -0.29 7.08
C THR A 8 -8.52 0.69 6.77
N ALA A 9 -7.59 0.93 7.69
CA ALA A 9 -6.46 1.83 7.48
C ALA A 9 -5.61 1.40 6.27
N LEU A 10 -5.26 0.10 6.20
CA LEU A 10 -4.50 -0.43 5.07
C LEU A 10 -5.28 -0.33 3.75
N LEU A 11 -6.57 -0.66 3.75
CA LEU A 11 -7.42 -0.57 2.56
C LEU A 11 -7.48 0.86 2.02
N VAL A 12 -7.82 1.82 2.88
CA VAL A 12 -7.92 3.25 2.53
C VAL A 12 -6.57 3.79 2.06
N PHE A 13 -5.49 3.42 2.74
CA PHE A 13 -4.15 3.81 2.31
C PHE A 13 -3.79 3.22 0.94
N CYS A 14 -4.01 1.93 0.71
CA CYS A 14 -3.72 1.27 -0.56
C CYS A 14 -4.49 1.92 -1.72
N GLU A 15 -5.76 2.26 -1.50
CA GLU A 15 -6.59 2.95 -2.49
C GLU A 15 -6.01 4.34 -2.81
N ALA A 16 -5.75 5.17 -1.79
CA ALA A 16 -5.18 6.51 -1.98
C ALA A 16 -3.78 6.44 -2.63
N PHE A 17 -2.94 5.51 -2.20
CA PHE A 17 -1.59 5.30 -2.72
C PHE A 17 -1.62 4.90 -4.19
N ALA A 18 -2.42 3.91 -4.57
CA ALA A 18 -2.55 3.45 -5.94
C ALA A 18 -3.09 4.55 -6.88
N GLN A 19 -4.13 5.28 -6.46
CA GLN A 19 -4.70 6.39 -7.24
C GLN A 19 -3.71 7.53 -7.49
N ARG A 20 -2.70 7.69 -6.63
CA ARG A 20 -1.69 8.76 -6.71
C ARG A 20 -0.37 8.29 -7.32
N GLY A 21 -0.34 7.08 -7.90
CA GLY A 21 0.82 6.53 -8.63
C GLY A 21 1.72 5.61 -7.81
N GLY A 22 1.34 5.27 -6.58
CA GLY A 22 2.05 4.26 -5.80
C GLY A 22 1.86 2.86 -6.37
N ARG A 23 2.95 2.09 -6.47
CA ARG A 23 2.93 0.76 -7.13
C ARG A 23 3.32 -0.43 -6.28
N LEU A 24 4.14 -0.23 -5.26
CA LEU A 24 4.71 -1.32 -4.48
C LEU A 24 4.62 -1.01 -2.98
N ILE A 25 4.10 -1.96 -2.21
CA ILE A 25 4.15 -1.99 -0.74
C ILE A 25 4.97 -3.21 -0.35
N ASP A 26 6.12 -2.96 0.27
CA ASP A 26 7.00 -4.00 0.77
C ASP A 26 6.55 -4.46 2.17
N CYS A 27 6.17 -5.73 2.28
CA CYS A 27 5.79 -6.36 3.55
C CYS A 27 6.93 -7.16 4.21
N GLN A 28 8.15 -7.08 3.68
CA GLN A 28 9.33 -7.81 4.11
C GLN A 28 9.12 -9.33 4.07
N VAL A 29 8.99 -9.97 5.23
CA VAL A 29 8.79 -11.42 5.36
C VAL A 29 7.30 -11.70 5.43
N LEU A 30 6.81 -12.56 4.51
CA LEU A 30 5.42 -12.97 4.51
C LEU A 30 5.08 -13.75 5.79
N ASN A 31 3.98 -13.37 6.44
CA ASN A 31 3.36 -14.11 7.52
C ASN A 31 1.85 -14.29 7.26
N GLU A 32 1.19 -15.14 8.06
CA GLU A 32 -0.25 -15.41 7.95
C GLU A 32 -1.10 -14.14 7.94
N HIS A 33 -0.70 -13.14 8.74
CA HIS A 33 -1.44 -11.90 8.80
C HIS A 33 -1.33 -11.11 7.49
N THR A 34 -0.12 -10.88 6.97
CA THR A 34 0.08 -10.18 5.69
C THR A 34 -0.49 -10.94 4.50
N ALA A 35 -0.42 -12.28 4.51
CA ALA A 35 -1.06 -13.12 3.50
C ALA A 35 -2.60 -12.95 3.52
N SER A 36 -3.20 -12.90 4.71
CA SER A 36 -4.65 -12.64 4.87
C SER A 36 -5.09 -11.26 4.36
N LEU A 37 -4.14 -10.35 4.13
CA LEU A 37 -4.35 -9.00 3.59
C LEU A 37 -4.06 -8.94 2.08
N GLY A 38 -3.63 -10.04 1.46
CA GLY A 38 -3.33 -10.13 0.03
C GLY A 38 -1.85 -9.95 -0.34
N ALA A 39 -0.94 -9.89 0.63
CA ALA A 39 0.49 -9.91 0.33
C ALA A 39 0.91 -11.26 -0.26
N VAL A 40 1.82 -11.23 -1.24
CA VAL A 40 2.34 -12.42 -1.91
C VAL A 40 3.86 -12.36 -1.95
N GLU A 41 4.52 -13.52 -1.94
CA GLU A 41 5.94 -13.59 -2.21
C GLU A 41 6.21 -13.46 -3.71
N ILE A 42 7.28 -12.74 -4.03
CA ILE A 42 7.83 -12.65 -5.39
C ILE A 42 9.33 -12.97 -5.35
N PRO A 43 9.92 -13.51 -6.43
CA PRO A 43 11.36 -13.70 -6.51
C PRO A 43 12.13 -12.40 -6.27
N ARG A 44 13.24 -12.47 -5.52
CA ARG A 44 14.09 -11.30 -5.19
C ARG A 44 14.44 -10.45 -6.41
N ARG A 45 14.74 -11.08 -7.55
CA ARG A 45 15.06 -10.35 -8.80
C ARG A 45 13.89 -9.47 -9.24
N GLN A 46 12.68 -10.01 -9.23
CA GLN A 46 11.46 -9.28 -9.60
C GLN A 46 11.18 -8.13 -8.63
N TYR A 47 11.41 -8.33 -7.32
CA TYR A 47 11.31 -7.25 -6.33
C TYR A 47 12.27 -6.10 -6.65
N ILE A 48 13.54 -6.41 -6.92
CA ILE A 48 14.56 -5.38 -7.24
C ILE A 48 14.18 -4.62 -8.51
N GLU A 49 13.73 -5.31 -9.56
CA GLU A 49 13.26 -4.69 -10.81
C GLU A 49 12.08 -3.73 -10.56
N GLN A 50 11.08 -4.15 -9.77
CA GLN A 50 9.93 -3.31 -9.41
C GLN A 50 10.34 -2.14 -8.52
N LEU A 51 11.27 -2.34 -7.59
CA LEU A 51 11.79 -1.30 -6.71
C LEU A 51 12.53 -0.23 -7.50
N ASP A 52 13.43 -0.63 -8.41
CA ASP A 52 14.20 0.30 -9.24
C ASP A 52 13.29 1.11 -10.17
N ALA A 53 12.27 0.48 -10.75
CA ALA A 53 11.25 1.18 -11.53
C ALA A 53 10.45 2.18 -10.66
N SER A 54 9.97 1.74 -9.49
CA SER A 54 9.11 2.54 -8.62
C SER A 54 9.85 3.72 -7.98
N ARG A 55 11.15 3.61 -7.71
CA ARG A 55 11.97 4.69 -7.12
C ARG A 55 12.15 5.89 -8.03
N GLN A 56 12.00 5.71 -9.34
CA GLN A 56 12.05 6.82 -10.31
C GLN A 56 10.72 7.58 -10.37
N GLU A 57 9.63 6.94 -9.96
CA GLU A 57 8.32 7.54 -9.91
C GLU A 57 8.17 8.39 -8.65
N LYS A 58 7.53 9.55 -8.79
CA LYS A 58 7.24 10.45 -7.68
C LYS A 58 5.75 10.58 -7.51
N LEU A 59 5.29 10.35 -6.30
CA LEU A 59 3.94 10.75 -5.91
C LEU A 59 3.82 12.28 -5.98
N PRO A 60 2.60 12.81 -6.12
CA PRO A 60 2.33 14.23 -5.98
C PRO A 60 2.95 14.82 -4.71
N ARG A 61 3.45 16.07 -4.80
CA ARG A 61 4.18 16.74 -3.70
C ARG A 61 3.36 16.86 -2.41
N ASP A 62 2.04 16.89 -2.54
CA ASP A 62 1.06 17.00 -1.47
C ASP A 62 0.66 15.66 -0.86
N PHE A 63 1.07 14.53 -1.43
CA PHE A 63 0.59 13.20 -1.03
C PHE A 63 0.83 12.89 0.46
N TRP A 64 1.96 13.34 1.00
CA TRP A 64 2.36 13.10 2.39
C TRP A 64 1.95 14.23 3.36
N ILE A 65 1.26 15.27 2.87
CA ILE A 65 0.74 16.32 3.74
C ILE A 65 -0.44 15.75 4.53
N PRO A 66 -0.53 15.99 5.86
CA PRO A 66 -1.64 15.52 6.67
C PRO A 66 -2.99 15.92 6.06
N GLY A 67 -3.86 14.93 5.90
CA GLY A 67 -5.18 15.11 5.32
C GLY A 67 -6.08 13.92 5.63
N THR A 68 -7.38 14.12 5.44
CA THR A 68 -8.37 13.07 5.68
C THR A 68 -8.54 12.23 4.42
N LEU A 69 -8.14 10.95 4.50
CA LEU A 69 -8.32 10.00 3.39
C LEU A 69 -9.69 9.33 3.37
N PHE A 70 -10.35 9.22 4.54
CA PHE A 70 -11.65 8.59 4.69
C PHE A 70 -12.38 9.19 5.90
N MET A 71 -13.63 9.57 5.70
CA MET A 71 -14.58 9.77 6.81
C MET A 71 -15.71 8.78 6.61
N PRO A 72 -16.02 7.93 7.60
CA PRO A 72 -17.26 7.17 7.54
C PRO A 72 -18.42 8.19 7.51
N ASN A 73 -19.43 7.93 6.68
CA ASN A 73 -20.65 8.74 6.70
C ASN A 73 -21.15 8.83 8.14
N ALA A 74 -21.41 10.06 8.59
CA ALA A 74 -21.97 10.35 9.91
C ALA A 74 -23.33 9.67 10.11
#